data_AF-A0A455SWZ6-F1
#
_entry.id   AF-A0A455SWZ6-F1
#
_cell.length_a   1.000
_cell.length_b   1.000
_cell.length_c   1.000
_cell.angle_alpha   90.00
_cell.angle_beta   90.00
_cell.angle_gamma   90.00
#
_symmetry.space_group_name_H-M   'P 1'
#
loop_
_entity.id
_entity.type
_entity.pdbx_description
1 polymer ?
#
loop_
_entity_poly.entity_id
_entity_poly.type
_entity_poly.pdbx_seq_one_letter_code
_entity_poly.pdbx_strand_id
1 'polypeptide(L)'
;MSTRVVLPVWQGAASSGATYVQVGNLRILAAELKQLLTAGVDRLGLVVITLTFAGQRLPGERRAEATRRLLAALRSLVRKTDRVFVLGHRGYVVLPNCDERGRMAVEERLWWALCSRVGSLHAYELADLTALAVGGRTIERAESQNLLDVLREVTGARRVLTAPFSSAQLPSEAGEAGEAAGPAAPPAEHDYPRRQPQKQEQHWRPLTSEFSEELLAEARRLGIPYLAPLPRRVPASVRQAISPHLAHELHCCPIGRARKTLTVALADGSNHQAILERLRRETGLQIFPVLTPPHELQQALERLSAASSKRR
;
A
#
# COMPACT_ATOMS: atom_id res chain seq x y z
N MET A 1 -40.62 -21.81 -21.47
CA MET A 1 -40.65 -20.37 -21.10
C MET A 1 -39.22 -19.86 -21.08
N SER A 2 -38.82 -19.09 -22.09
CA SER A 2 -37.44 -18.64 -22.29
C SER A 2 -37.25 -17.28 -21.63
N THR A 3 -36.66 -17.26 -20.43
CA THR A 3 -36.39 -16.02 -19.70
C THR A 3 -35.17 -15.35 -20.33
N ARG A 4 -35.41 -14.36 -21.19
CA ARG A 4 -34.36 -13.46 -21.69
C ARG A 4 -33.79 -12.67 -20.50
N VAL A 5 -32.63 -13.09 -20.01
CA VAL A 5 -31.84 -12.30 -19.07
C VAL A 5 -31.23 -11.16 -19.88
N VAL A 6 -31.86 -9.98 -19.81
CA VAL A 6 -31.28 -8.73 -20.32
C VAL A 6 -30.11 -8.41 -19.40
N LEU A 7 -28.89 -8.68 -19.87
CA LEU A 7 -27.68 -8.26 -19.18
C LEU A 7 -27.66 -6.72 -19.17
N PRO A 8 -27.37 -6.07 -18.03
CA PRO A 8 -27.23 -4.62 -18.01
C PRO A 8 -26.12 -4.23 -18.99
N VAL A 9 -26.49 -3.50 -20.04
CA VAL A 9 -25.53 -2.90 -20.96
C VAL A 9 -24.68 -1.95 -20.13
N TRP A 10 -23.37 -2.21 -20.12
CA TRP A 10 -22.38 -1.40 -19.41
C TRP A 10 -22.26 -0.04 -20.11
N GLN A 11 -23.16 0.89 -19.79
CA GLN A 11 -22.96 2.30 -20.09
C GLN A 11 -21.92 2.81 -19.10
N GLY A 12 -20.79 3.28 -19.60
CA GLY A 12 -19.71 3.83 -18.79
C GLY A 12 -20.25 4.91 -17.84
N ALA A 13 -20.49 4.53 -16.59
CA ALA A 13 -20.85 5.46 -15.53
C ALA A 13 -19.59 6.22 -15.13
N ALA A 14 -19.29 7.26 -15.91
CA ALA A 14 -18.49 8.39 -15.50
C ALA A 14 -19.25 9.17 -14.42
N SER A 15 -19.39 8.62 -13.21
CA SER A 15 -19.71 9.37 -11.98
C SER A 15 -19.74 8.43 -10.76
N SER A 16 -18.93 8.78 -9.76
CA SER A 16 -18.69 8.08 -8.49
C SER A 16 -17.68 6.92 -8.55
N GLY A 17 -16.63 7.02 -7.75
CA GLY A 17 -15.42 6.19 -7.80
C GLY A 17 -15.57 4.74 -7.32
N ALA A 18 -16.68 4.06 -7.63
CA ALA A 18 -16.86 2.64 -7.33
C ALA A 18 -16.42 1.80 -8.54
N THR A 19 -15.16 1.38 -8.54
CA THR A 19 -14.50 0.66 -9.66
C THR A 19 -14.64 -0.87 -9.57
N TYR A 20 -15.72 -1.35 -8.98
CA TYR A 20 -16.04 -2.78 -8.83
C TYR A 20 -17.50 -3.05 -9.18
N VAL A 21 -17.76 -4.23 -9.75
CA VAL A 21 -19.10 -4.65 -10.17
C VAL A 21 -19.62 -5.66 -9.15
N GLN A 22 -20.67 -5.29 -8.41
CA GLN A 22 -21.36 -6.23 -7.55
C GLN A 22 -22.22 -7.16 -8.40
N VAL A 23 -22.02 -8.47 -8.26
CA VAL A 23 -22.79 -9.48 -8.97
C VAL A 23 -23.62 -10.29 -7.98
N GLY A 24 -24.88 -10.57 -8.36
CA GLY A 24 -25.78 -11.36 -7.51
C GLY A 24 -25.56 -12.87 -7.58
N ASN A 25 -24.91 -13.35 -8.65
CA ASN A 25 -24.63 -14.77 -8.85
C ASN A 25 -23.46 -14.99 -9.83
N LEU A 26 -22.96 -16.23 -9.87
CA LEU A 26 -21.87 -16.64 -10.76
C LEU A 26 -22.24 -16.63 -12.26
N ARG A 27 -23.54 -16.69 -12.61
CA ARG A 27 -23.95 -16.68 -14.02
C ARG A 27 -23.66 -15.34 -14.69
N ILE A 28 -23.83 -14.24 -13.94
CA ILE A 28 -23.49 -12.88 -14.42
C ILE A 28 -21.98 -12.80 -14.68
N LEU A 29 -21.15 -13.27 -13.74
CA LEU A 29 -19.70 -13.32 -13.92
C LEU A 29 -19.31 -14.17 -15.13
N ALA A 30 -19.90 -15.36 -15.29
CA ALA A 30 -19.62 -16.23 -16.43
C ALA A 30 -20.03 -15.60 -17.77
N ALA A 31 -21.15 -14.88 -17.82
CA ALA A 31 -21.59 -14.15 -19.00
C ALA A 31 -20.59 -13.04 -19.38
N GLU A 32 -20.11 -12.28 -18.40
CA GLU A 32 -19.08 -11.24 -18.60
C GLU A 32 -17.76 -11.82 -19.11
N LEU A 33 -17.30 -12.94 -18.52
CA LEU A 33 -16.11 -13.64 -18.99
C LEU A 33 -16.27 -14.11 -20.44
N LYS A 34 -17.44 -14.66 -20.78
CA LYS A 34 -17.75 -15.07 -22.16
C LYS A 34 -17.76 -13.89 -23.12
N GLN A 35 -18.29 -12.74 -22.72
CA GLN A 35 -18.25 -11.52 -23.53
C GLN A 35 -16.82 -11.05 -23.79
N LEU A 36 -15.95 -11.06 -22.77
CA LEU A 36 -14.54 -10.70 -22.93
C LEU A 36 -13.82 -11.61 -23.93
N LEU A 37 -14.05 -12.93 -23.83
CA LEU A 37 -13.48 -13.89 -24.79
C LEU A 37 -14.02 -13.67 -26.21
N THR A 38 -15.31 -13.35 -26.35
CA THR A 38 -15.94 -13.07 -27.65
C THR A 38 -15.43 -11.76 -28.27
N ALA A 39 -14.98 -10.80 -27.45
CA ALA A 39 -14.42 -9.53 -27.88
C ALA A 39 -12.97 -9.61 -28.38
N GLY A 40 -12.40 -10.82 -28.53
CA GLY A 40 -11.05 -11.01 -29.05
C GLY A 40 -9.94 -10.91 -27.99
N VAL A 41 -10.26 -11.14 -26.72
CA VAL A 41 -9.24 -11.29 -25.67
C VAL A 41 -8.66 -12.71 -25.77
N ASP A 42 -7.44 -12.83 -26.28
CA ASP A 42 -6.79 -14.13 -26.51
C ASP A 42 -6.44 -14.88 -25.22
N ARG A 43 -6.17 -14.14 -24.14
CA ARG A 43 -5.75 -14.71 -22.84
C ARG A 43 -6.43 -13.99 -21.70
N LEU A 44 -6.95 -14.77 -20.75
CA LEU A 44 -7.68 -14.24 -19.62
C LEU A 44 -7.15 -14.85 -18.32
N GLY A 45 -6.55 -13.99 -17.50
CA GLY A 45 -6.15 -14.34 -16.14
C GLY A 45 -7.32 -14.13 -15.18
N LEU A 46 -7.50 -15.03 -14.23
CA LEU A 46 -8.46 -14.89 -13.14
C LEU A 46 -7.74 -15.04 -11.80
N VAL A 47 -7.92 -14.06 -10.92
CA VAL A 47 -7.48 -14.14 -9.53
C VAL A 47 -8.70 -14.10 -8.63
N VAL A 48 -8.85 -15.11 -7.78
CA VAL A 48 -9.97 -15.23 -6.85
C VAL A 48 -9.48 -14.88 -5.45
N ILE A 49 -10.17 -13.95 -4.80
CA ILE A 49 -9.93 -13.56 -3.41
C ILE A 49 -11.11 -14.10 -2.60
N THR A 50 -10.84 -14.94 -1.61
CA THR A 50 -11.87 -15.50 -0.72
C THR A 50 -11.63 -15.02 0.70
N LEU A 51 -12.67 -14.44 1.30
CA LEU A 51 -12.66 -14.02 2.70
C LEU A 51 -13.65 -14.90 3.47
N THR A 52 -13.15 -15.70 4.41
CA THR A 52 -13.99 -16.56 5.23
C THR A 52 -14.22 -15.89 6.58
N PHE A 53 -15.46 -15.87 7.03
CA PHE A 53 -15.84 -15.26 8.30
C PHE A 53 -16.43 -16.31 9.27
N ALA A 54 -16.00 -16.29 10.54
CA ALA A 54 -16.52 -17.07 11.66
C ALA A 54 -17.97 -16.68 11.99
N GLY A 55 -18.76 -17.72 12.28
CA GLY A 55 -20.08 -17.60 12.87
C GLY A 55 -21.17 -17.07 11.93
N GLN A 56 -22.43 -17.31 12.29
CA GLN A 56 -23.58 -16.68 11.64
C GLN A 56 -23.83 -15.25 12.12
N ARG A 57 -23.00 -14.73 13.04
CA ARG A 57 -23.25 -13.48 13.78
C ARG A 57 -23.22 -12.22 12.91
N LEU A 58 -22.44 -12.20 11.84
CA LEU A 58 -22.50 -11.12 10.85
C LEU A 58 -23.58 -11.43 9.80
N PRO A 59 -24.59 -10.56 9.63
CA PRO A 59 -25.52 -10.60 8.50
C PRO A 59 -24.73 -10.64 7.18
N GLY A 60 -25.25 -11.35 6.17
CA GLY A 60 -24.60 -11.49 4.86
C GLY A 60 -24.22 -10.14 4.23
N GLU A 61 -25.04 -9.11 4.44
CA GLU A 61 -24.78 -7.74 3.98
C GLU A 61 -23.52 -7.11 4.61
N ARG A 62 -23.31 -7.31 5.92
CA ARG A 62 -22.12 -6.76 6.59
C ARG A 62 -20.84 -7.43 6.11
N ARG A 63 -20.90 -8.73 5.77
CA ARG A 63 -19.76 -9.44 5.16
C ARG A 63 -19.45 -8.89 3.77
N ALA A 64 -20.49 -8.70 2.95
CA ALA A 64 -20.35 -8.11 1.63
C ALA A 64 -19.78 -6.68 1.68
N GLU A 65 -20.19 -5.87 2.65
CA GLU A 65 -19.64 -4.54 2.90
C GLU A 65 -18.17 -4.60 3.33
N ALA A 66 -17.80 -5.47 4.27
CA ALA A 66 -16.41 -5.66 4.70
C ALA A 66 -15.52 -6.13 3.53
N THR A 67 -16.00 -7.10 2.74
CA THR A 67 -15.34 -7.54 1.51
C THR A 67 -15.18 -6.38 0.52
N ARG A 68 -16.21 -5.56 0.30
CA ARG A 68 -16.11 -4.38 -0.57
C ARG A 68 -15.06 -3.39 -0.09
N ARG A 69 -15.01 -3.08 1.20
CA ARG A 69 -14.00 -2.15 1.75
C ARG A 69 -12.58 -2.67 1.58
N LEU A 70 -12.37 -3.96 1.84
CA LEU A 70 -11.08 -4.62 1.64
C LEU A 70 -10.66 -4.57 0.17
N LEU A 71 -11.56 -4.96 -0.74
CA LEU A 71 -11.27 -4.98 -2.17
C LEU A 71 -11.12 -3.57 -2.78
N ALA A 72 -11.83 -2.57 -2.26
CA ALA A 72 -11.70 -1.19 -2.70
C ALA A 72 -10.27 -0.67 -2.49
N ALA A 73 -9.61 -1.07 -1.38
CA ALA A 73 -8.23 -0.72 -1.13
C ALA A 73 -7.24 -1.39 -2.11
N LEU A 74 -7.61 -2.54 -2.68
CA LEU A 74 -6.79 -3.24 -3.67
C LEU A 74 -6.95 -2.69 -5.09
N ARG A 75 -7.92 -1.80 -5.33
CA ARG A 75 -8.21 -1.34 -6.69
C ARG A 75 -7.04 -0.59 -7.33
N SER A 76 -6.24 0.12 -6.55
CA SER A 76 -5.04 0.82 -7.05
C SER A 76 -3.96 -0.13 -7.55
N LEU A 77 -4.03 -1.42 -7.20
CA LEU A 77 -3.05 -2.44 -7.53
C LEU A 77 -3.41 -3.24 -8.77
N VAL A 78 -4.57 -2.99 -9.37
CA VAL A 78 -4.98 -3.63 -10.62
C VAL A 78 -5.10 -2.55 -11.69
N ARG A 79 -4.84 -2.91 -12.95
CA ARG A 79 -4.87 -1.95 -14.06
C ARG A 79 -6.28 -1.39 -14.22
N LYS A 80 -6.40 -0.25 -14.91
CA LYS A 80 -7.72 0.32 -15.23
C LYS A 80 -8.55 -0.61 -16.13
N THR A 81 -7.86 -1.39 -16.97
CA THR A 81 -8.43 -2.40 -17.88
C THR A 81 -8.94 -3.65 -17.16
N ASP A 82 -8.41 -3.93 -15.96
CA ASP A 82 -8.77 -5.11 -15.20
C ASP A 82 -10.16 -4.91 -14.58
N ARG A 83 -10.97 -5.97 -14.62
CA ARG A 83 -12.33 -5.95 -14.07
C ARG A 83 -12.35 -6.61 -12.71
N VAL A 84 -12.97 -5.97 -11.73
CA VAL A 84 -13.11 -6.50 -10.37
C VAL A 84 -14.59 -6.74 -10.08
N PHE A 85 -14.94 -7.98 -9.79
CA PHE A 85 -16.29 -8.38 -9.41
C PHE A 85 -16.35 -8.78 -7.94
N VAL A 86 -17.46 -8.50 -7.28
CA VAL A 86 -17.69 -8.89 -5.89
C VAL A 86 -18.96 -9.74 -5.82
N LEU A 87 -18.84 -10.95 -5.27
CA LEU A 87 -19.95 -11.88 -5.05
C LEU A 87 -19.92 -12.36 -3.59
N GLY A 88 -20.78 -11.77 -2.75
CA GLY A 88 -20.82 -12.08 -1.33
C GLY A 88 -19.47 -11.80 -0.66
N HIS A 89 -18.79 -12.87 -0.23
CA HIS A 89 -17.49 -12.81 0.45
C HIS A 89 -16.29 -13.07 -0.47
N ARG A 90 -16.51 -13.10 -1.80
CA ARG A 90 -15.48 -13.37 -2.80
C ARG A 90 -15.28 -12.18 -3.73
N GLY A 91 -14.02 -11.87 -4.01
CA GLY A 91 -13.59 -10.96 -5.05
C GLY A 91 -13.04 -11.73 -6.24
N TYR A 92 -13.36 -11.29 -7.46
CA TYR A 92 -12.84 -11.87 -8.70
C TYR A 92 -12.17 -10.76 -9.48
N VAL A 93 -10.87 -10.88 -9.72
CA VAL A 93 -10.10 -9.96 -10.54
C VAL A 93 -9.84 -10.64 -11.88
N VAL A 94 -10.44 -10.09 -12.93
CA VAL A 94 -10.29 -10.55 -14.31
C VAL A 94 -9.25 -9.68 -14.99
N LEU A 95 -8.22 -10.34 -15.53
CA LEU A 95 -7.03 -9.74 -16.12
C LEU A 95 -7.01 -10.06 -17.62
N PRO A 96 -7.48 -9.13 -18.48
CA PRO A 96 -7.42 -9.30 -19.93
C PRO A 96 -5.97 -9.31 -20.41
N ASN A 97 -5.68 -10.12 -21.43
CA ASN A 97 -4.36 -10.23 -22.06
C ASN A 97 -3.24 -10.54 -21.05
N CYS A 98 -3.56 -11.36 -20.06
CA CYS A 98 -2.64 -11.74 -19.00
C CYS A 98 -2.25 -13.21 -19.15
N ASP A 99 -0.94 -13.47 -19.16
CA ASP A 99 -0.37 -14.82 -19.13
C ASP A 99 -0.25 -15.35 -17.71
N GLU A 100 0.16 -16.61 -17.57
CA GLU A 100 0.30 -17.28 -16.26
C GLU A 100 1.26 -16.52 -15.34
N ARG A 101 2.39 -16.06 -15.88
CA ARG A 101 3.41 -15.31 -15.12
C ARG A 101 2.87 -13.96 -14.65
N GLY A 102 2.19 -13.23 -15.51
CA GLY A 102 1.52 -11.98 -15.16
C GLY A 102 0.44 -12.19 -14.11
N ARG A 103 -0.36 -13.25 -14.24
CA ARG A 103 -1.41 -13.63 -13.28
C ARG A 103 -0.80 -13.88 -11.90
N MET A 104 0.27 -14.68 -11.83
CA MET A 104 0.98 -14.95 -10.58
C MET A 104 1.58 -13.70 -9.95
N ALA A 105 2.16 -12.79 -10.74
CA ALA A 105 2.70 -11.53 -10.23
C ALA A 105 1.60 -10.63 -9.64
N VAL A 106 0.43 -10.58 -10.28
CA VAL A 106 -0.74 -9.85 -9.75
C VAL A 106 -1.28 -10.52 -8.50
N GLU A 107 -1.42 -11.84 -8.49
CA GLU A 107 -1.84 -12.63 -7.32
C GLU A 107 -0.94 -12.35 -6.12
N GLU A 108 0.38 -12.40 -6.33
CA GLU A 108 1.36 -12.11 -5.29
C GLU A 108 1.25 -10.68 -4.77
N ARG A 109 1.12 -9.69 -5.66
CA ARG A 109 0.96 -8.29 -5.25
C ARG A 109 -0.33 -8.08 -4.44
N LEU A 110 -1.43 -8.68 -4.87
CA LEU A 110 -2.72 -8.60 -4.19
C LEU A 110 -2.66 -9.28 -2.82
N TRP A 111 -2.00 -10.44 -2.74
CA TRP A 111 -1.76 -11.14 -1.48
C TRP A 111 -1.07 -10.24 -0.45
N TRP A 112 0.08 -9.68 -0.80
CA TRP A 112 0.85 -8.86 0.13
C TRP A 112 0.12 -7.59 0.55
N ALA A 113 -0.54 -6.93 -0.39
CA ALA A 113 -1.32 -5.75 -0.09
C ALA A 113 -2.50 -6.06 0.83
N LEU A 114 -3.18 -7.19 0.63
CA LEU A 114 -4.30 -7.57 1.47
C LEU A 114 -3.80 -7.95 2.86
N CYS A 115 -2.71 -8.71 3.00
CA CYS A 115 -2.11 -9.00 4.30
C CYS A 115 -1.71 -7.72 5.06
N SER A 116 -1.05 -6.78 4.38
CA SER A 116 -0.69 -5.48 4.95
C SER A 116 -1.93 -4.68 5.38
N ARG A 117 -2.98 -4.69 4.56
CA ARG A 117 -4.21 -3.95 4.84
C ARG A 117 -4.97 -4.54 6.02
N VAL A 118 -5.10 -5.86 6.08
CA VAL A 118 -5.72 -6.55 7.21
C VAL A 118 -4.95 -6.23 8.50
N GLY A 119 -3.62 -6.16 8.46
CA GLY A 119 -2.82 -5.67 9.59
C GLY A 119 -3.14 -4.23 10.03
N SER A 120 -3.70 -3.40 9.15
CA SER A 120 -4.06 -2.00 9.41
C SER A 120 -5.53 -1.76 9.77
N LEU A 121 -6.41 -2.77 9.62
CA LEU A 121 -7.83 -2.62 9.95
C LEU A 121 -8.07 -2.74 11.46
N HIS A 122 -9.15 -2.13 11.92
CA HIS A 122 -9.52 -2.20 13.32
C HIS A 122 -9.99 -3.60 13.71
N ALA A 123 -9.69 -4.00 14.94
CA ALA A 123 -9.97 -5.34 15.46
C ALA A 123 -11.45 -5.78 15.33
N TYR A 124 -12.40 -4.83 15.28
CA TYR A 124 -13.83 -5.14 15.14
C TYR A 124 -14.25 -5.53 13.72
N GLU A 125 -13.58 -5.03 12.67
CA GLU A 125 -13.89 -5.37 11.27
C GLU A 125 -13.34 -6.76 10.91
N LEU A 126 -12.36 -7.22 11.68
CA LEU A 126 -11.64 -8.48 11.49
C LEU A 126 -11.95 -9.52 12.56
N ALA A 127 -12.73 -9.16 13.58
CA ALA A 127 -13.06 -10.06 14.70
C ALA A 127 -13.62 -11.39 14.19
N ASP A 128 -14.38 -11.31 13.10
CA ASP A 128 -15.01 -12.47 12.48
C ASP A 128 -14.24 -12.98 11.26
N LEU A 129 -13.17 -12.34 10.75
CA LEU A 129 -12.42 -12.91 9.62
C LEU A 129 -11.59 -14.10 10.12
N THR A 130 -11.81 -15.30 9.57
CA THR A 130 -11.12 -16.54 9.97
C THR A 130 -10.14 -17.04 8.95
N ALA A 131 -10.40 -16.83 7.67
CA ALA A 131 -9.46 -17.23 6.64
C ALA A 131 -9.45 -16.20 5.50
N LEU A 132 -8.30 -16.15 4.87
CA LEU A 132 -8.02 -15.32 3.72
C LEU A 132 -7.34 -16.20 2.67
N ALA A 133 -7.89 -16.21 1.46
CA ALA A 133 -7.23 -16.82 0.32
C ALA A 133 -7.14 -15.85 -0.87
N VAL A 134 -6.02 -15.88 -1.59
CA VAL A 134 -5.83 -15.19 -2.87
C VAL A 134 -5.19 -16.18 -3.83
N GLY A 135 -5.92 -16.56 -4.87
CA GLY A 135 -5.52 -17.61 -5.81
C GLY A 135 -5.24 -18.93 -5.08
N GLY A 136 -3.98 -19.39 -5.14
CA GLY A 136 -3.56 -20.63 -4.50
C GLY A 136 -3.04 -20.48 -3.06
N ARG A 137 -2.94 -19.24 -2.55
CA ARG A 137 -2.41 -18.96 -1.21
C ARG A 137 -3.55 -18.79 -0.21
N THR A 138 -3.42 -19.42 0.95
CA THR A 138 -4.40 -19.34 2.03
C THR A 138 -3.71 -19.14 3.38
N ILE A 139 -4.27 -18.27 4.21
CA ILE A 139 -3.98 -18.17 5.64
C ILE A 139 -5.28 -18.45 6.37
N GLU A 140 -5.23 -19.38 7.33
CA GLU A 140 -6.34 -19.72 8.19
C GLU A 140 -5.98 -19.43 9.65
N ARG A 141 -6.99 -19.03 10.41
CA ARG A 141 -6.90 -18.86 11.86
C ARG A 141 -6.96 -20.24 12.52
N ALA A 142 -5.89 -20.67 13.18
CA ALA A 142 -5.98 -21.77 14.14
C ALA A 142 -6.89 -21.36 15.31
N GLU A 143 -7.70 -22.29 15.87
CA GLU A 143 -8.75 -22.00 16.85
C GLU A 143 -8.28 -21.15 18.06
N SER A 144 -6.99 -21.20 18.39
CA SER A 144 -6.35 -20.49 19.51
C SER A 144 -5.54 -19.24 19.12
N GLN A 145 -5.33 -18.95 17.84
CA GLN A 145 -4.48 -17.83 17.40
C GLN A 145 -5.31 -16.65 16.87
N ASN A 146 -4.81 -15.43 17.04
CA ASN A 146 -5.39 -14.27 16.39
C ASN A 146 -4.92 -14.24 14.93
N LEU A 147 -5.85 -14.14 13.97
CA LEU A 147 -5.50 -14.05 12.54
C LEU A 147 -4.53 -12.88 12.27
N LEU A 148 -4.61 -11.81 13.05
CA LEU A 148 -3.65 -10.70 12.97
C LEU A 148 -2.24 -11.11 13.33
N ASP A 149 -2.06 -12.01 14.29
CA ASP A 149 -0.73 -12.48 14.69
C ASP A 149 -0.14 -13.43 13.64
N VAL A 150 -0.97 -14.30 13.05
CA VAL A 150 -0.58 -15.13 11.89
C VAL A 150 -0.19 -14.24 10.70
N LEU A 151 -0.98 -13.21 10.42
CA LEU A 151 -0.67 -12.27 9.33
C LEU A 151 0.61 -11.47 9.59
N ARG A 152 0.87 -11.08 10.84
CA ARG A 152 2.14 -10.43 11.24
C ARG A 152 3.33 -11.37 11.05
N GLU A 153 3.17 -12.64 11.36
CA GLU A 153 4.20 -13.66 11.14
C GLU A 153 4.48 -13.86 9.64
N VAL A 154 3.43 -14.05 8.83
CA VAL A 154 3.56 -14.25 7.37
C VAL A 154 4.13 -13.00 6.68
N THR A 155 3.74 -11.81 7.12
CA THR A 155 4.31 -10.55 6.61
C THR A 155 5.71 -10.27 7.14
N GLY A 156 6.07 -10.78 8.31
CA GLY A 156 7.41 -10.70 8.89
C GLY A 156 8.42 -11.66 8.26
N ALA A 157 7.99 -12.86 7.87
CA ALA A 157 8.86 -13.96 7.40
C ALA A 157 9.57 -13.67 6.05
N ARG A 158 9.06 -12.76 5.21
CA ARG A 158 9.67 -12.43 3.91
C ARG A 158 10.84 -11.42 3.98
N ARG A 159 11.39 -11.14 5.17
CA ARG A 159 12.59 -10.28 5.30
C ARG A 159 13.90 -10.97 4.88
N VAL A 160 13.88 -12.26 4.54
CA VAL A 160 15.02 -13.03 4.03
C VAL A 160 14.64 -13.64 2.68
N LEU A 161 15.54 -13.64 1.71
CA LEU A 161 15.37 -14.06 0.30
C LEU A 161 14.91 -12.96 -0.69
N THR A 162 15.71 -11.90 -0.80
CA THR A 162 16.01 -11.32 -2.12
C THR A 162 17.47 -11.57 -2.43
N ALA A 163 17.76 -12.70 -3.09
CA ALA A 163 19.00 -12.86 -3.83
C ALA A 163 18.82 -12.20 -5.23
N PRO A 164 19.87 -11.59 -5.79
CA PRO A 164 19.78 -10.83 -7.02
C PRO A 164 19.52 -11.76 -8.22
N PHE A 165 18.56 -11.37 -9.07
CA PHE A 165 18.43 -11.94 -10.41
C PHE A 165 19.69 -11.57 -11.20
N SER A 166 20.54 -12.57 -11.40
CA SER A 166 21.71 -12.51 -12.28
C SER A 166 21.24 -12.25 -13.72
N SER A 167 21.70 -11.14 -14.30
CA SER A 167 21.54 -10.80 -15.71
C SER A 167 22.47 -11.67 -16.54
N ALA A 168 21.92 -12.64 -17.27
CA ALA A 168 22.64 -13.34 -18.33
C ALA A 168 22.48 -12.58 -19.65
N GLN A 169 23.60 -12.47 -20.38
CA GLN A 169 23.80 -11.72 -21.62
C GLN A 169 22.81 -12.03 -22.75
N LEU A 170 22.51 -11.00 -23.55
CA LEU A 170 22.11 -11.11 -24.95
C LEU A 170 23.27 -10.63 -25.85
N PRO A 171 23.50 -11.27 -27.01
CA PRO A 171 24.60 -10.93 -27.89
C PRO A 171 24.29 -9.69 -28.75
N SER A 172 25.40 -9.00 -29.03
CA SER A 172 25.58 -7.89 -29.95
C SER A 172 25.46 -8.35 -31.41
N GLU A 173 24.65 -7.66 -32.21
CA GLU A 173 24.87 -7.57 -33.66
C GLU A 173 24.82 -6.11 -34.09
N ALA A 174 25.92 -5.70 -34.72
CA ALA A 174 26.15 -4.40 -35.30
C ALA A 174 25.66 -4.37 -36.75
N GLY A 175 25.22 -3.20 -37.20
CA GLY A 175 24.84 -2.93 -38.59
C GLY A 175 24.61 -1.45 -38.81
N GLU A 176 25.70 -0.79 -39.19
CA GLU A 176 25.86 0.46 -39.97
C GLU A 176 24.69 0.75 -40.95
N ALA A 177 24.43 1.93 -41.50
CA ALA A 177 24.83 3.34 -41.42
C ALA A 177 23.87 4.05 -42.41
N GLY A 178 23.63 5.36 -42.29
CA GLY A 178 22.75 6.04 -43.24
C GLY A 178 22.48 7.51 -42.93
N GLU A 179 23.46 8.33 -43.25
CA GLU A 179 23.53 9.79 -43.21
C GLU A 179 22.68 10.46 -44.32
N ALA A 180 22.03 11.61 -44.02
CA ALA A 180 22.03 12.83 -44.86
C ALA A 180 20.94 13.87 -44.46
N ALA A 181 21.43 14.99 -43.94
CA ALA A 181 21.14 16.39 -44.33
C ALA A 181 19.72 16.88 -44.70
N GLY A 182 19.31 17.94 -44.00
CA GLY A 182 19.03 19.23 -44.66
C GLY A 182 17.59 19.78 -44.59
N PRO A 183 17.40 21.12 -44.60
CA PRO A 183 16.44 21.81 -43.73
C PRO A 183 15.30 22.53 -44.48
N ALA A 184 14.23 22.90 -43.75
CA ALA A 184 13.36 24.04 -44.09
C ALA A 184 12.47 24.47 -42.91
N ALA A 185 12.49 25.77 -42.60
CA ALA A 185 11.44 26.52 -41.89
C ALA A 185 10.85 27.54 -42.91
N PRO A 186 9.96 28.51 -42.57
CA PRO A 186 8.97 28.72 -41.48
C PRO A 186 7.56 29.04 -42.15
N PRO A 187 6.57 29.87 -41.69
CA PRO A 187 6.51 30.83 -40.56
C PRO A 187 5.14 31.03 -39.82
N ALA A 188 5.14 32.08 -38.97
CA ALA A 188 4.05 32.90 -38.40
C ALA A 188 3.38 32.39 -37.11
N GLU A 189 3.74 32.96 -35.94
CA GLU A 189 3.15 34.16 -35.31
C GLU A 189 1.70 33.96 -34.86
N HIS A 190 1.45 34.00 -33.55
CA HIS A 190 0.30 34.69 -32.93
C HIS A 190 0.59 34.97 -31.45
N ASP A 191 0.59 36.26 -31.15
CA ASP A 191 0.83 36.93 -29.89
C ASP A 191 -0.45 36.91 -29.02
N TYR A 192 -0.34 36.49 -27.76
CA TYR A 192 -1.37 36.70 -26.74
C TYR A 192 -0.73 36.85 -25.35
N PRO A 193 -0.98 37.96 -24.62
CA PRO A 193 -0.52 38.09 -23.25
C PRO A 193 -1.55 37.45 -22.30
N ARG A 194 -1.25 36.27 -21.76
CA ARG A 194 -2.03 35.67 -20.66
C ARG A 194 -1.29 35.77 -19.33
N ARG A 195 -1.66 36.79 -18.55
CA ARG A 195 -1.41 36.84 -17.10
C ARG A 195 -2.18 35.70 -16.43
N GLN A 196 -1.49 34.73 -15.84
CA GLN A 196 -2.02 33.84 -14.79
C GLN A 196 -0.89 33.38 -13.85
N PRO A 197 -1.24 33.02 -12.61
CA PRO A 197 -0.56 33.46 -11.39
C PRO A 197 0.66 32.61 -11.04
N GLN A 198 1.66 33.24 -10.41
CA GLN A 198 2.75 32.57 -9.71
C GLN A 198 2.19 31.70 -8.58
N LYS A 199 1.80 30.47 -8.91
CA LYS A 199 1.79 29.36 -7.97
C LYS A 199 3.25 28.99 -7.77
N GLN A 200 3.77 29.23 -6.57
CA GLN A 200 5.01 28.62 -6.11
C GLN A 200 4.86 27.10 -6.21
N GLU A 201 5.25 26.55 -7.36
CA GLU A 201 5.69 25.17 -7.45
C GLU A 201 6.96 25.10 -6.60
N GLN A 202 6.78 24.73 -5.33
CA GLN A 202 7.87 24.25 -4.50
C GLN A 202 8.43 23.02 -5.21
N HIS A 203 9.46 23.29 -5.99
CA HIS A 203 10.35 22.37 -6.68
C HIS A 203 10.98 21.45 -5.64
N TRP A 204 10.27 20.38 -5.25
CA TRP A 204 10.85 19.30 -4.47
C TRP A 204 11.81 18.52 -5.36
N ARG A 205 13.08 18.93 -5.38
CA ARG A 205 14.17 18.02 -5.76
C ARG A 205 14.18 16.89 -4.73
N PRO A 206 14.12 15.61 -5.13
CA PRO A 206 14.44 14.53 -4.23
C PRO A 206 15.92 14.70 -3.86
N LEU A 207 16.18 15.14 -2.63
CA LEU A 207 17.51 15.02 -2.05
C LEU A 207 17.76 13.52 -1.81
N THR A 208 18.61 12.98 -2.68
CA THR A 208 19.31 11.68 -2.62
C THR A 208 18.48 10.47 -2.19
N SER A 209 17.90 9.79 -3.19
CA SER A 209 17.32 8.44 -3.10
C SER A 209 18.25 7.45 -2.37
N GLU A 210 19.57 7.60 -2.56
CA GLU A 210 20.60 6.72 -1.99
C GLU A 210 20.61 6.72 -0.46
N PHE A 211 20.47 7.89 0.18
CA PHE A 211 20.49 8.01 1.64
C PHE A 211 19.25 7.37 2.29
N SER A 212 18.13 7.35 1.56
CA SER A 212 16.90 6.68 2.01
C SER A 212 17.00 5.15 1.85
N GLU A 213 17.74 4.66 0.85
CA GLU A 213 17.97 3.22 0.67
C GLU A 213 18.92 2.65 1.71
N GLU A 214 20.01 3.34 2.04
CA GLU A 214 20.95 2.93 3.10
C GLU A 214 20.25 2.82 4.46
N LEU A 215 19.48 3.83 4.84
CA LEU A 215 18.74 3.83 6.10
C LEU A 215 17.65 2.75 6.13
N LEU A 216 17.01 2.47 4.98
CA LEU A 216 16.04 1.39 4.85
C LEU A 216 16.71 0.00 4.97
N ALA A 217 17.89 -0.17 4.38
CA ALA A 217 18.70 -1.37 4.52
C ALA A 217 19.11 -1.58 5.99
N GLU A 218 19.51 -0.51 6.67
CA GLU A 218 19.84 -0.50 8.09
C GLU A 218 18.64 -0.87 8.96
N ALA A 219 17.45 -0.31 8.69
CA ALA A 219 16.21 -0.68 9.38
C ALA A 219 15.92 -2.19 9.24
N ARG A 220 16.11 -2.75 8.04
CA ARG A 220 15.95 -4.20 7.79
C ARG A 220 16.97 -5.01 8.58
N ARG A 221 18.25 -4.61 8.57
CA ARG A 221 19.34 -5.28 9.28
C ARG A 221 19.10 -5.32 10.78
N LEU A 222 18.59 -4.24 11.36
CA LEU A 222 18.30 -4.12 12.79
C LEU A 222 16.94 -4.70 13.19
N GLY A 223 16.11 -5.11 12.23
CA GLY A 223 14.75 -5.56 12.49
C GLY A 223 13.76 -4.43 12.86
N ILE A 224 14.17 -3.16 12.79
CA ILE A 224 13.36 -2.00 13.16
C ILE A 224 12.46 -1.61 11.96
N PRO A 225 11.19 -1.24 12.19
CA PRO A 225 10.35 -0.70 11.12
C PRO A 225 10.87 0.63 10.59
N TYR A 226 10.69 0.88 9.30
CA TYR A 226 10.97 2.17 8.67
C TYR A 226 9.67 2.90 8.37
N LEU A 227 9.60 4.20 8.65
CA LEU A 227 8.43 5.03 8.38
C LEU A 227 8.83 6.40 7.80
N ALA A 228 8.36 6.66 6.59
CA ALA A 228 8.36 7.98 5.98
C ALA A 228 7.10 8.11 5.10
N PRO A 229 6.34 9.22 5.18
CA PRO A 229 6.54 10.39 6.03
C PRO A 229 6.07 10.18 7.47
N LEU A 230 6.51 11.02 8.40
CA LEU A 230 6.04 11.00 9.79
C LEU A 230 4.65 11.64 9.95
N PRO A 231 3.82 11.18 10.92
CA PRO A 231 2.53 11.79 11.20
C PRO A 231 2.63 13.29 11.49
N ARG A 232 1.85 14.11 10.76
CA ARG A 232 1.84 15.58 10.96
C ARG A 232 1.14 16.01 12.24
N ARG A 233 0.20 15.20 12.74
CA ARG A 233 -0.59 15.48 13.94
C ARG A 233 -0.45 14.32 14.91
N VAL A 234 0.27 14.56 15.99
CA VAL A 234 0.45 13.61 17.09
C VAL A 234 -0.35 14.12 18.30
N PRO A 235 -1.14 13.29 19.01
CA PRO A 235 -1.92 13.74 20.17
C PRO A 235 -1.06 14.40 21.25
N ALA A 236 -1.63 15.35 22.00
CA ALA A 236 -0.90 16.10 23.03
C ALA A 236 -0.26 15.20 24.10
N SER A 237 -0.99 14.16 24.53
CA SER A 237 -0.52 13.16 25.50
C SER A 237 0.69 12.35 25.03
N VAL A 238 0.89 12.23 23.71
CA VAL A 238 2.03 11.54 23.11
C VAL A 238 3.21 12.50 22.98
N ARG A 239 2.96 13.75 22.56
CA ARG A 239 4.01 14.79 22.48
C ARG A 239 4.62 15.11 23.84
N GLN A 240 3.83 15.03 24.90
CA GLN A 240 4.27 15.27 26.28
C GLN A 240 4.96 14.06 26.92
N ALA A 241 4.98 12.91 26.25
CA ALA A 241 5.61 11.71 26.80
C ALA A 241 7.14 11.82 26.83
N ILE A 242 7.74 12.67 25.98
CA ILE A 242 9.17 12.97 25.94
C ILE A 242 9.30 14.49 25.98
N SER A 243 10.15 15.02 26.86
CA SER A 243 10.39 16.47 26.91
C SER A 243 11.07 16.94 25.62
N PRO A 244 10.78 18.16 25.13
CA PRO A 244 11.43 18.68 23.92
C PRO A 244 12.96 18.66 24.02
N HIS A 245 13.52 18.97 25.20
CA HIS A 245 14.96 18.90 25.46
C HIS A 245 15.51 17.50 25.23
N LEU A 246 14.88 16.47 25.84
CA LEU A 246 15.32 15.08 25.70
C LEU A 246 15.14 14.57 24.25
N ALA A 247 14.08 14.99 23.57
CA ALA A 247 13.83 14.67 22.17
C ALA A 247 14.95 15.20 21.25
N HIS A 248 15.39 16.44 21.47
CA HIS A 248 16.51 17.04 20.74
C HIS A 248 17.85 16.37 21.09
N GLU A 249 18.12 16.16 22.38
CA GLU A 249 19.36 15.53 22.85
C GLU A 249 19.56 14.13 22.29
N LEU A 250 18.48 13.33 22.24
CA LEU A 250 18.53 11.96 21.76
C LEU A 250 18.20 11.82 20.27
N HIS A 251 18.01 12.94 19.56
CA HIS A 251 17.55 12.97 18.17
C HIS A 251 16.41 11.97 17.94
N CYS A 252 15.31 12.12 18.67
CA CYS A 252 14.17 11.22 18.63
C CYS A 252 12.84 11.97 18.78
N CYS A 253 11.75 11.43 18.22
CA CYS A 253 10.44 12.09 18.29
C CYS A 253 9.31 11.09 18.60
N PRO A 254 8.46 11.33 19.62
CA PRO A 254 7.30 10.48 19.88
C PRO A 254 6.24 10.68 18.79
N ILE A 255 5.83 9.59 18.14
CA ILE A 255 4.88 9.63 17.01
C ILE A 255 3.57 8.90 17.28
N GLY A 256 3.53 8.04 18.30
CA GLY A 256 2.33 7.29 18.68
C GLY A 256 2.44 6.69 20.07
N ARG A 257 1.31 6.30 20.65
CA ARG A 257 1.27 5.58 21.92
C ARG A 257 0.11 4.61 21.93
N ALA A 258 0.36 3.39 22.41
CA ALA A 258 -0.67 2.39 22.67
C ALA A 258 -0.39 1.73 24.02
N ARG A 259 -1.34 1.82 24.95
CA ARG A 259 -1.21 1.29 26.33
C ARG A 259 0.09 1.81 27.00
N LYS A 260 1.00 0.89 27.37
CA LYS A 260 2.30 1.16 27.98
C LYS A 260 3.45 1.25 26.97
N THR A 261 3.15 1.31 25.68
CA THR A 261 4.13 1.36 24.60
C THR A 261 4.11 2.71 23.89
N LEU A 262 5.26 3.39 23.84
CA LEU A 262 5.49 4.62 23.11
C LEU A 262 6.23 4.31 21.81
N THR A 263 5.67 4.73 20.68
CA THR A 263 6.33 4.63 19.38
C THR A 263 7.18 5.87 19.15
N VAL A 264 8.48 5.67 18.91
CA VAL A 264 9.46 6.76 18.79
C VAL A 264 10.20 6.64 17.47
N ALA A 265 10.23 7.74 16.72
CA ALA A 265 10.98 7.89 15.49
C ALA A 265 12.45 8.25 15.80
N LEU A 266 13.40 7.62 15.10
CA LEU A 266 14.85 7.79 15.24
C LEU A 266 15.49 8.01 13.85
N ALA A 267 16.50 8.86 13.77
CA ALA A 267 17.21 9.14 12.52
C ALA A 267 18.40 8.20 12.26
N ASP A 268 18.93 7.56 13.31
CA ASP A 268 20.09 6.68 13.24
C ASP A 268 19.81 5.35 13.94
N GLY A 269 20.15 4.26 13.25
CA GLY A 269 20.08 2.90 13.76
C GLY A 269 21.29 2.50 14.59
N SER A 270 22.43 3.17 14.48
CA SER A 270 23.69 2.70 15.09
C SER A 270 23.67 2.76 16.62
N ASN A 271 23.09 3.82 17.19
CA ASN A 271 23.01 4.05 18.64
C ASN A 271 21.60 3.82 19.23
N HIS A 272 20.72 3.11 18.50
CA HIS A 272 19.33 2.97 18.90
C HIS A 272 19.16 2.33 20.29
N GLN A 273 19.97 1.34 20.67
CA GLN A 273 19.82 0.66 21.96
C GLN A 273 20.03 1.59 23.16
N ALA A 274 21.08 2.42 23.15
CA ALA A 274 21.33 3.35 24.25
C ALA A 274 20.23 4.41 24.35
N ILE A 275 19.72 4.89 23.21
CA ILE A 275 18.58 5.81 23.15
C ILE A 275 17.34 5.14 23.76
N LEU A 276 17.04 3.89 23.37
CA LEU A 276 15.88 3.15 23.87
C LEU A 276 15.96 2.91 25.39
N GLU A 277 17.11 2.50 25.91
CA GLU A 277 17.34 2.34 27.35
C GLU A 277 17.10 3.66 28.10
N ARG A 278 17.66 4.76 27.60
CA ARG A 278 17.48 6.08 28.22
C ARG A 278 16.02 6.53 28.19
N LEU A 279 15.33 6.34 27.07
CA LEU A 279 13.91 6.67 26.96
C LEU A 279 13.04 5.80 27.88
N ARG A 280 13.32 4.50 28.01
CA ARG A 280 12.59 3.62 28.96
C ARG A 280 12.72 4.12 30.39
N ARG A 281 13.93 4.50 30.80
CA ARG A 281 14.22 5.01 32.14
C ARG A 281 13.52 6.33 32.43
N GLU A 282 13.56 7.28 31.50
CA GLU A 282 12.96 8.61 31.68
C GLU A 282 11.43 8.59 31.61
N THR A 283 10.86 7.75 30.74
CA THR A 283 9.41 7.74 30.48
C THR A 283 8.64 6.69 31.26
N GLY A 284 9.32 5.63 31.75
CA GLY A 284 8.67 4.46 32.34
C GLY A 284 7.83 3.64 31.34
N LEU A 285 7.97 3.88 30.04
CA LEU A 285 7.22 3.23 28.98
C LEU A 285 8.08 2.20 28.24
N GLN A 286 7.43 1.18 27.69
CA GLN A 286 8.05 0.36 26.66
C GLN A 286 8.23 1.22 25.40
N ILE A 287 9.38 1.13 24.76
CA ILE A 287 9.67 1.92 23.56
C ILE A 287 9.66 1.01 22.34
N PHE A 288 8.85 1.38 21.35
CA PHE A 288 8.82 0.76 20.03
C PHE A 288 9.53 1.69 19.03
N PRO A 289 10.78 1.37 18.63
CA PRO A 289 11.54 2.20 17.70
C PRO A 289 10.97 2.12 16.28
N VAL A 290 11.13 3.22 15.54
CA VAL A 290 10.90 3.31 14.10
C VAL A 290 12.01 4.16 13.51
N LEU A 291 12.68 3.72 12.45
CA LEU A 291 13.65 4.54 11.72
C LEU A 291 12.93 5.44 10.72
N THR A 292 13.45 6.66 10.54
CA THR A 292 12.92 7.68 9.64
C THR A 292 14.06 8.50 9.06
N PRO A 293 13.93 9.08 7.85
CA PRO A 293 14.94 9.99 7.32
C PRO A 293 15.28 11.14 8.28
N PRO A 294 16.55 11.57 8.35
CA PRO A 294 16.97 12.66 9.23
C PRO A 294 16.18 13.95 9.02
N HIS A 295 15.86 14.30 7.76
CA HIS A 295 15.10 15.49 7.43
C HIS A 295 13.64 15.43 7.93
N GLU A 296 13.00 14.25 7.84
CA GLU A 296 11.64 14.04 8.37
C GLU A 296 11.63 14.17 9.90
N LEU A 297 12.65 13.62 10.57
CA LEU A 297 12.78 13.74 12.01
C LEU A 297 13.02 15.17 12.46
N GLN A 298 13.90 15.90 11.78
CA GLN A 298 14.19 17.29 12.05
C GLN A 298 12.91 18.15 11.98
N GLN A 299 12.13 17.98 10.92
CA GLN A 299 10.84 18.67 10.79
C GLN A 299 9.86 18.29 11.91
N ALA A 300 9.87 17.04 12.39
CA ALA A 300 9.01 16.61 13.47
C ALA A 300 9.43 17.20 14.83
N LEU A 301 10.74 17.33 15.08
CA LEU A 301 11.29 17.97 16.28
C LEU A 301 10.95 19.47 16.33
N GLU A 302 11.06 20.18 15.20
CA GLU A 302 10.66 21.58 15.09
C GLU A 302 9.17 21.78 15.39
N ARG A 303 8.32 20.87 14.92
CA ARG A 303 6.89 20.88 15.24
C ARG A 303 6.62 20.64 16.74
N LEU A 304 7.42 19.80 17.38
CA LEU A 304 7.30 19.47 18.80
C LEU A 304 7.70 20.64 19.71
N SER A 305 8.74 21.39 19.35
CA SER A 305 9.16 22.61 20.05
C SER A 305 8.19 23.77 19.82
N ALA A 306 7.72 23.99 18.58
CA ALA A 306 6.76 25.05 18.26
C ALA A 306 5.42 24.88 18.99
N ALA A 307 4.96 23.63 19.20
CA ALA A 307 3.75 23.33 19.96
C ALA A 307 3.91 23.59 21.47
N SER A 308 5.14 23.59 21.98
CA SER A 308 5.45 23.86 23.39
C SER A 308 5.50 25.36 23.69
N SER A 309 5.94 26.19 22.73
CA SER A 309 6.01 27.65 22.89
C SER A 309 4.65 28.37 22.84
N LYS A 310 3.64 27.82 22.14
CA LYS A 310 2.27 28.39 22.08
C LYS A 310 1.46 28.29 23.38
N ARG A 311 2.05 27.77 24.45
CA ARG A 311 1.42 27.58 25.77
C ARG A 311 1.99 28.47 26.87
N ARG A 312 2.92 29.37 26.55
CA ARG A 312 3.38 30.44 27.45
C ARG A 312 2.68 31.74 27.12
#